data_AF-A0A2P8DCP5-F1
#
_entry.id   AF-A0A2P8DCP5-F1
#
_cell.length_a   1.000
_cell.length_b   1.000
_cell.length_c   1.000
_cell.angle_alpha   90.00
_cell.angle_beta   90.00
_cell.angle_gamma   90.00
#
_symmetry.space_group_name_H-M   'P 1'
#
loop_
_entity.id
_entity.type
_entity.pdbx_description
1 polymer ?
#
loop_
_entity_poly.entity_id
_entity_poly.type
_entity_poly.pdbx_seq_one_letter_code
_entity_poly.pdbx_strand_id
1 'polypeptide(L)'
;MSKQITGLFLSVLLLAYSAGAQVTVSGTVFHDPDGGPVNHSSNGPNTVPSGLYVYQLSSYAGQAMQIKALAPVNTDGTYTITAPAIITYNYICISTTVAQVGQFVQPALPAGWVFTGNNYPNGLYPLGFSNIGTPSNGSTLSDVNFGIEQLPQADHKTFAISTAALGNNAPAGGFPAVTISGIPYNWIAMNTPALTGYPTGGSLSGSDPEDCAAASSCNLNRNFVIATIGVNTALYYNFGGTTGIRAVVAQDTLKQFDPGKLMMYMAGNATGMSFTYRLQDAAGKNSAPATYTVTAALPLSVKAYLRGAWGGTRHKDVTPAWASVLSANALTQPYNTAAFGNYAGTESVTAATFTASPSDDNDIVDWVLLELKKADGSLVDRHAAFILENGNVVGTDKVSPVYFKAPPGSYHLTIRHRNHLGLSTELITLPAAGAGFDFSTATDATLFGTSDAYTTANGKVCLIAGNANSNGNVRYNSTANDRDAILAYLGFDEVGYNQQVYTPADVNLDGNVRYNGLGNDRDFLLEMLGFNEIGFVAEQVK
;
A
#
# COMPACT_ATOMS: atom_id res chain seq x y z
N MET A 1 54.06 82.58 3.33
CA MET A 1 52.69 82.99 3.71
C MET A 1 51.94 81.75 4.17
N SER A 2 51.28 81.82 5.33
CA SER A 2 50.77 80.68 6.13
C SER A 2 49.41 81.02 6.76
N LYS A 3 48.61 79.96 7.01
CA LYS A 3 47.45 79.77 7.94
C LYS A 3 46.00 80.10 7.52
N GLN A 4 45.19 79.03 7.42
CA GLN A 4 44.06 78.57 8.29
C GLN A 4 42.70 79.33 8.44
N ILE A 5 41.60 78.53 8.51
CA ILE A 5 40.37 78.57 9.37
C ILE A 5 38.94 78.83 8.75
N THR A 6 38.07 77.78 8.87
CA THR A 6 36.60 77.61 9.18
C THR A 6 35.53 78.63 8.72
N GLY A 7 34.24 78.36 8.49
CA GLY A 7 33.27 77.29 8.85
C GLY A 7 31.89 77.97 9.10
N LEU A 8 30.76 77.44 8.60
CA LEU A 8 29.42 78.03 8.81
C LEU A 8 28.41 76.97 9.29
N PHE A 9 27.73 77.25 10.41
CA PHE A 9 26.85 76.35 11.16
C PHE A 9 25.35 76.52 10.80
N LEU A 10 24.71 75.35 10.58
CA LEU A 10 23.43 74.83 11.10
C LEU A 10 22.38 75.77 11.72
N SER A 11 21.12 75.61 11.26
CA SER A 11 19.91 75.84 12.07
C SER A 11 18.84 74.79 11.67
N VAL A 12 18.89 73.63 12.31
CA VAL A 12 17.81 72.62 12.22
C VAL A 12 16.85 72.91 13.38
N LEU A 13 15.65 73.36 13.04
CA LEU A 13 14.53 73.49 13.97
C LEU A 13 14.09 72.07 14.36
N LEU A 14 14.49 71.64 15.56
CA LEU A 14 14.04 70.40 16.18
C LEU A 14 12.58 70.58 16.61
N LEU A 15 11.63 70.26 15.73
CA LEU A 15 10.26 69.97 16.14
C LEU A 15 10.32 68.68 16.96
N ALA A 16 10.22 68.81 18.28
CA ALA A 16 10.00 67.70 19.18
C ALA A 16 8.72 66.98 18.73
N TYR A 17 8.87 65.79 18.16
CA TYR A 17 7.79 64.84 18.01
C TYR A 17 7.34 64.53 19.44
N SER A 18 6.16 65.03 19.87
CA SER A 18 5.58 64.58 21.13
C SER A 18 5.41 63.07 20.99
N ALA A 19 6.10 62.29 21.83
CA ALA A 19 5.92 60.85 21.87
C ALA A 19 4.41 60.58 22.02
N GLY A 20 3.79 60.06 20.96
CA GLY A 20 2.38 59.70 20.98
C GLY A 20 2.15 58.72 22.13
N ALA A 21 0.94 58.70 22.68
CA ALA A 21 0.63 57.78 23.77
C ALA A 21 1.03 56.35 23.38
N GLN A 22 1.79 55.67 24.22
CA GLN A 22 2.37 54.35 23.96
C GLN A 22 2.01 53.36 25.07
N VAL A 23 1.96 52.09 24.73
CA VAL A 23 1.80 50.95 25.64
C VAL A 23 2.87 49.94 25.29
N THR A 24 3.49 49.35 26.32
CA THR A 24 4.37 48.20 26.14
C THR A 24 3.58 46.94 26.44
N VAL A 25 3.57 45.99 25.51
CA VAL A 25 2.95 44.68 25.73
C VAL A 25 4.04 43.61 25.66
N SER A 26 4.06 42.72 26.62
CA SER A 26 4.98 41.58 26.65
C SER A 26 4.24 40.30 26.99
N GLY A 27 4.84 39.18 26.57
CA GLY A 27 4.32 37.86 26.84
C GLY A 27 5.19 36.79 26.21
N THR A 28 4.68 35.57 26.24
CA THR A 28 5.35 34.37 25.75
C THR A 28 4.40 33.57 24.87
N VAL A 29 4.91 33.14 23.71
CA VAL A 29 4.32 32.05 22.93
C VAL A 29 4.85 30.75 23.52
N PHE A 30 3.96 29.95 24.12
CA PHE A 30 4.30 28.69 24.73
C PHE A 30 4.10 27.53 23.77
N HIS A 31 5.05 26.61 23.80
CA HIS A 31 4.87 25.26 23.32
C HIS A 31 4.07 24.47 24.35
N ASP A 32 2.80 24.19 24.02
CA ASP A 32 1.72 23.80 24.93
C ASP A 32 1.09 22.45 24.49
N PRO A 33 1.82 21.33 24.60
CA PRO A 33 1.39 20.03 24.04
C PRO A 33 0.17 19.38 24.69
N ASP A 34 -0.23 19.79 25.90
CA ASP A 34 -1.43 19.27 26.57
C ASP A 34 -2.69 20.10 26.28
N GLY A 35 -2.54 21.24 25.61
CA GLY A 35 -3.63 22.17 25.29
C GLY A 35 -4.40 22.68 26.51
N GLY A 36 -3.75 22.66 27.67
CA GLY A 36 -4.32 23.04 28.96
C GLY A 36 -4.33 24.56 29.18
N PRO A 37 -4.15 25.04 30.42
CA PRO A 37 -3.88 26.45 30.66
C PRO A 37 -2.61 26.86 29.90
N VAL A 38 -2.65 27.96 29.14
CA VAL A 38 -1.53 28.41 28.29
C VAL A 38 -0.24 28.56 29.09
N ASN A 39 0.62 27.54 29.00
CA ASN A 39 1.87 27.42 29.73
C ASN A 39 2.84 26.49 28.97
N HIS A 40 4.07 26.33 29.48
CA HIS A 40 5.00 25.34 28.96
C HIS A 40 4.86 24.00 29.71
N SER A 41 4.05 23.09 29.19
CA SER A 41 3.70 21.84 29.88
C SER A 41 4.70 20.69 29.65
N SER A 42 5.74 20.86 28.82
CA SER A 42 6.62 19.76 28.38
C SER A 42 7.86 19.46 29.24
N ASN A 43 8.01 20.04 30.44
CA ASN A 43 9.20 19.88 31.32
C ASN A 43 10.56 20.22 30.67
N GLY A 44 10.57 20.76 29.44
CA GLY A 44 11.76 21.08 28.65
C GLY A 44 12.02 22.58 28.52
N PRO A 45 12.85 23.02 27.55
CA PRO A 45 12.91 24.41 27.13
C PRO A 45 11.72 24.76 26.22
N ASN A 46 11.17 25.97 26.40
CA ASN A 46 10.10 26.49 25.54
C ASN A 46 10.64 26.86 24.16
N THR A 47 10.60 25.91 23.21
CA THR A 47 11.06 26.14 21.83
C THR A 47 9.88 26.36 20.89
N VAL A 48 9.84 27.53 20.25
CA VAL A 48 8.82 27.88 19.25
C VAL A 48 9.43 27.98 17.86
N PRO A 49 8.64 27.85 16.78
CA PRO A 49 9.18 27.98 15.44
C PRO A 49 9.67 29.40 15.16
N SER A 50 10.78 29.51 14.44
CA SER A 50 11.34 30.79 13.99
C SER A 50 10.42 31.53 13.01
N GLY A 51 10.53 32.86 12.93
CA GLY A 51 9.78 33.65 11.95
C GLY A 51 8.37 34.04 12.38
N LEU A 52 8.02 33.81 13.65
CA LEU A 52 6.82 34.33 14.26
C LEU A 52 6.96 35.82 14.57
N TYR A 53 5.88 36.57 14.35
CA TYR A 53 5.75 37.97 14.73
C TYR A 53 4.50 38.13 15.59
N VAL A 54 4.59 39.03 16.56
CA VAL A 54 3.44 39.57 17.27
C VAL A 54 3.02 40.89 16.63
N TYR A 55 1.72 41.09 16.47
CA TYR A 55 1.14 42.30 15.90
C TYR A 55 0.17 42.92 16.90
N GLN A 56 0.30 44.24 17.11
CA GLN A 56 -0.78 45.02 17.69
C GLN A 56 -1.72 45.45 16.58
N LEU A 57 -3.00 45.20 16.78
CA LEU A 57 -4.07 45.48 15.84
C LEU A 57 -5.10 46.42 16.43
N SER A 58 -5.62 47.32 15.60
CA SER A 58 -6.81 48.09 15.91
C SER A 58 -7.88 47.89 14.84
N SER A 59 -9.15 47.87 15.23
CA SER A 59 -10.27 48.06 14.30
C SER A 59 -11.09 49.29 14.67
N TYR A 60 -11.83 49.82 13.70
CA TYR A 60 -12.87 50.82 13.93
C TYR A 60 -14.18 50.28 13.36
N ALA A 61 -15.19 50.12 14.22
CA ALA A 61 -16.59 49.87 13.87
C ALA A 61 -16.85 49.11 12.55
N GLY A 62 -16.47 47.82 12.48
CA GLY A 62 -16.77 46.94 11.34
C GLY A 62 -15.74 46.91 10.19
N GLN A 63 -14.61 47.62 10.33
CA GLN A 63 -13.47 47.55 9.41
C GLN A 63 -12.51 46.40 9.75
N ALA A 64 -11.75 45.91 8.76
CA ALA A 64 -10.71 44.91 8.97
C ALA A 64 -9.58 45.44 9.89
N MET A 65 -8.98 44.55 10.68
CA MET A 65 -7.99 44.90 11.71
C MET A 65 -6.64 45.31 11.10
N GLN A 66 -6.24 46.57 11.29
CA GLN A 66 -4.97 47.10 10.78
C GLN A 66 -3.85 46.98 11.80
N ILE A 67 -2.66 46.65 11.31
CA ILE A 67 -1.42 46.62 12.10
C ILE A 67 -1.04 48.03 12.51
N LYS A 68 -0.76 48.21 13.81
CA LYS A 68 -0.25 49.46 14.40
C LYS A 68 1.19 49.35 14.87
N ALA A 69 1.60 48.17 15.28
CA ALA A 69 2.98 47.84 15.57
C ALA A 69 3.19 46.33 15.36
N LEU A 70 4.45 45.93 15.24
CA LEU A 70 4.86 44.55 15.21
C LEU A 70 6.21 44.38 15.92
N ALA A 71 6.45 43.17 16.44
CA ALA A 71 7.75 42.76 16.96
C ALA A 71 8.00 41.29 16.63
N PRO A 72 9.26 40.86 16.44
CA PRO A 72 9.57 39.44 16.31
C PRO A 72 9.32 38.71 17.62
N VAL A 73 8.95 37.42 17.52
CA VAL A 73 8.95 36.49 18.65
C VAL A 73 10.33 35.80 18.68
N ASN A 74 10.96 35.81 19.85
CA ASN A 74 12.24 35.15 20.06
C ASN A 74 12.09 33.62 20.01
N THR A 75 13.19 32.90 19.81
CA THR A 75 13.19 31.43 19.75
C THR A 75 12.77 30.75 21.06
N ASP A 76 12.87 31.47 22.18
CA ASP A 76 12.38 31.04 23.50
C ASP A 76 10.88 31.37 23.71
N GLY A 77 10.21 31.89 22.68
CA GLY A 77 8.80 32.28 22.70
C GLY A 77 8.54 33.68 23.22
N THR A 78 9.52 34.35 23.83
CA THR A 78 9.31 35.67 24.42
C THR A 78 9.14 36.74 23.35
N TYR A 79 8.34 37.76 23.65
CA TYR A 79 8.24 38.95 22.83
C TYR A 79 7.99 40.19 23.67
N THR A 80 8.35 41.35 23.12
CA THR A 80 7.96 42.65 23.67
C THR A 80 7.70 43.59 22.51
N ILE A 81 6.55 44.26 22.55
CA ILE A 81 6.11 45.19 21.52
C ILE A 81 5.77 46.54 22.17
N THR A 82 6.44 47.59 21.72
CA THR A 82 6.06 48.97 22.04
C THR A 82 5.14 49.47 20.94
N ALA A 83 3.94 49.86 21.31
CA ALA A 83 2.89 50.14 20.36
C ALA A 83 2.06 51.36 20.78
N PRO A 84 1.33 52.02 19.85
CA PRO A 84 0.45 53.11 20.20
C PRO A 84 -0.62 52.69 21.24
N ALA A 85 -0.95 53.59 22.17
CA ALA A 85 -2.06 53.41 23.08
C ALA A 85 -3.38 53.53 22.29
N ILE A 86 -4.10 52.42 22.16
CA ILE A 86 -5.38 52.34 21.44
C ILE A 86 -6.52 52.27 22.45
N ILE A 87 -7.48 53.18 22.30
CA ILE A 87 -8.61 53.36 23.23
C ILE A 87 -9.87 52.58 22.83
N THR A 88 -9.86 51.84 21.72
CA THR A 88 -10.98 50.97 21.31
C THR A 88 -10.51 49.83 20.41
N TYR A 89 -11.00 48.61 20.63
CA TYR A 89 -10.74 47.43 19.80
C TYR A 89 -9.24 47.11 19.60
N ASN A 90 -8.49 47.01 20.69
CA ASN A 90 -7.06 46.74 20.72
C ASN A 90 -6.78 45.24 20.91
N TYR A 91 -6.12 44.63 19.93
CA TYR A 91 -5.84 43.20 19.92
C TYR A 91 -4.36 42.93 19.74
N ILE A 92 -3.92 41.79 20.26
CA ILE A 92 -2.64 41.18 19.94
C ILE A 92 -2.92 39.92 19.13
N CYS A 93 -2.19 39.71 18.05
CA CYS A 93 -2.18 38.43 17.35
C CYS A 93 -0.76 37.96 17.05
N ILE A 94 -0.58 36.65 16.89
CA ILE A 94 0.68 36.08 16.40
C ILE A 94 0.51 35.52 15.00
N SER A 95 1.47 35.79 14.12
CA SER A 95 1.43 35.33 12.73
C SER A 95 2.83 35.11 12.17
N THR A 96 2.97 34.10 11.31
CA THR A 96 4.13 33.92 10.41
C THR A 96 4.04 34.77 9.15
N THR A 97 2.88 35.40 8.90
CA THR A 97 2.67 36.24 7.71
C THR A 97 3.38 37.57 7.89
N VAL A 98 4.43 37.83 7.10
CA VAL A 98 5.16 39.09 7.13
C VAL A 98 4.29 40.21 6.55
N ALA A 99 3.75 41.05 7.42
CA ALA A 99 2.94 42.21 7.07
C ALA A 99 3.50 43.51 7.69
N GLN A 100 3.21 44.65 7.06
CA GLN A 100 3.70 45.97 7.46
C GLN A 100 2.61 46.77 8.21
N VAL A 101 3.02 47.79 8.96
CA VAL A 101 2.08 48.72 9.62
C VAL A 101 1.10 49.31 8.61
N GLY A 102 -0.19 49.33 8.97
CA GLY A 102 -1.30 49.76 8.11
C GLY A 102 -1.94 48.65 7.26
N GLN A 103 -1.29 47.48 7.13
CA GLN A 103 -1.85 46.32 6.44
C GLN A 103 -2.74 45.48 7.38
N PHE A 104 -3.46 44.52 6.79
CA PHE A 104 -4.24 43.53 7.52
C PHE A 104 -3.42 42.25 7.70
N VAL A 105 -3.63 41.55 8.82
CA VAL A 105 -3.03 40.24 9.09
C VAL A 105 -4.03 39.36 9.83
N GLN A 106 -3.92 38.06 9.59
CA GLN A 106 -4.65 37.04 10.33
C GLN A 106 -3.66 36.16 11.09
N PRO A 107 -4.07 35.53 12.20
CA PRO A 107 -3.23 34.58 12.91
C PRO A 107 -2.86 33.44 11.97
N ALA A 108 -1.58 33.11 11.94
CA ALA A 108 -1.05 32.02 11.14
C ALA A 108 0.18 31.44 11.81
N LEU A 109 0.29 30.12 11.77
CA LEU A 109 1.46 29.39 12.25
C LEU A 109 2.15 28.73 11.06
N PRO A 110 3.41 28.27 11.21
CA PRO A 110 4.03 27.46 10.19
C PRO A 110 3.23 26.18 9.93
N ALA A 111 3.44 25.56 8.77
CA ALA A 111 2.83 24.27 8.46
C ALA A 111 3.16 23.24 9.55
N GLY A 112 2.15 22.48 9.97
CA GLY A 112 2.28 21.49 11.05
C GLY A 112 2.13 22.06 12.46
N TRP A 113 1.99 23.38 12.65
CA TRP A 113 1.72 23.99 13.95
C TRP A 113 0.28 24.47 14.06
N VAL A 114 -0.31 24.35 15.25
CA VAL A 114 -1.69 24.80 15.54
C VAL A 114 -1.77 25.54 16.86
N PHE A 115 -2.81 26.35 17.02
CA PHE A 115 -3.09 27.07 18.26
C PHE A 115 -3.80 26.16 19.28
N THR A 116 -3.37 26.22 20.52
CA THR A 116 -3.97 25.50 21.66
C THR A 116 -4.77 26.43 22.56
N GLY A 117 -4.32 27.67 22.75
CA GLY A 117 -5.01 28.62 23.63
C GLY A 117 -4.44 30.04 23.62
N ASN A 118 -5.10 30.93 24.36
CA ASN A 118 -4.58 32.24 24.75
C ASN A 118 -5.20 32.67 26.10
N ASN A 119 -4.46 33.41 26.92
CA ASN A 119 -4.90 33.76 28.28
C ASN A 119 -5.68 35.09 28.39
N TYR A 120 -5.84 35.82 27.28
CA TYR A 120 -6.76 36.97 27.14
C TYR A 120 -7.80 36.73 26.03
N PRO A 121 -8.66 35.70 26.13
CA PRO A 121 -9.64 35.40 25.11
C PRO A 121 -10.75 36.46 25.08
N ASN A 122 -11.25 36.81 23.89
CA ASN A 122 -12.38 37.74 23.74
C ASN A 122 -13.69 37.07 23.34
N GLY A 123 -13.69 35.75 23.10
CA GLY A 123 -14.85 34.99 22.60
C GLY A 123 -15.35 35.35 21.18
N LEU A 124 -14.95 36.50 20.65
CA LEU A 124 -15.37 37.04 19.34
C LEU A 124 -14.46 36.66 18.17
N TYR A 125 -13.24 36.20 18.45
CA TYR A 125 -12.23 35.87 17.43
C TYR A 125 -11.65 34.46 17.65
N PRO A 126 -11.13 33.81 16.59
CA PRO A 126 -10.46 32.51 16.68
C PRO A 126 -9.25 32.55 17.62
N LEU A 127 -8.76 31.37 18.00
CA LEU A 127 -7.47 31.23 18.69
C LEU A 127 -6.35 31.93 17.91
N GLY A 128 -5.39 32.50 18.63
CA GLY A 128 -4.34 33.35 18.06
C GLY A 128 -4.62 34.86 18.11
N PHE A 129 -5.78 35.28 18.64
CA PHE A 129 -6.09 36.67 19.01
C PHE A 129 -6.31 36.84 20.51
N SER A 130 -5.70 37.86 21.09
CA SER A 130 -5.91 38.29 22.48
C SER A 130 -6.47 39.71 22.52
N ASN A 131 -7.58 39.93 23.24
CA ASN A 131 -8.10 41.28 23.47
C ASN A 131 -7.46 41.84 24.74
N ILE A 132 -6.67 42.90 24.56
CA ILE A 132 -5.92 43.53 25.64
C ILE A 132 -6.62 44.76 26.23
N GLY A 133 -7.88 44.99 25.86
CA GLY A 133 -8.71 46.07 26.38
C GLY A 133 -8.20 47.45 25.95
N THR A 134 -8.13 48.39 26.89
CA THR A 134 -7.69 49.78 26.65
C THR A 134 -6.62 50.17 27.67
N PRO A 135 -5.38 49.67 27.53
CA PRO A 135 -4.32 49.98 28.48
C PRO A 135 -4.05 51.48 28.52
N SER A 136 -3.77 52.03 29.71
CA SER A 136 -3.49 53.45 29.89
C SER A 136 -2.17 53.84 29.22
N ASN A 137 -2.06 55.10 28.79
CA ASN A 137 -0.80 55.61 28.23
C ASN A 137 0.36 55.43 29.22
N GLY A 138 1.48 54.90 28.74
CA GLY A 138 2.69 54.62 29.53
C GLY A 138 2.60 53.34 30.36
N SER A 139 1.50 52.57 30.26
CA SER A 139 1.38 51.29 30.95
C SER A 139 2.15 50.18 30.25
N THR A 140 2.53 49.19 31.06
CA THR A 140 3.04 47.90 30.60
C THR A 140 1.99 46.84 30.89
N LEU A 141 1.59 46.09 29.87
CA LEU A 141 0.80 44.88 30.02
C LEU A 141 1.69 43.67 29.83
N SER A 142 1.88 42.89 30.88
CA SER A 142 2.64 41.64 30.84
C SER A 142 1.73 40.43 30.64
N ASP A 143 2.37 39.30 30.37
CA ASP A 143 1.75 37.99 30.35
C ASP A 143 0.66 37.84 29.29
N VAL A 144 0.76 38.51 28.15
CA VAL A 144 -0.15 38.27 27.01
C VAL A 144 0.34 37.03 26.26
N ASN A 145 -0.15 35.87 26.64
CA ASN A 145 0.43 34.58 26.23
C ASN A 145 -0.45 33.85 25.21
N PHE A 146 0.21 33.05 24.36
CA PHE A 146 -0.40 32.20 23.35
C PHE A 146 0.15 30.78 23.49
N GLY A 147 -0.68 29.76 23.33
CA GLY A 147 -0.27 28.37 23.27
C GLY A 147 -0.28 27.85 21.84
N ILE A 148 0.75 27.13 21.46
CA ILE A 148 0.90 26.45 20.17
C ILE A 148 1.48 25.05 20.35
N GLU A 149 1.22 24.15 19.40
CA GLU A 149 1.79 22.79 19.37
C GLU A 149 2.05 22.34 17.92
N GLN A 150 2.81 21.25 17.76
CA GLN A 150 2.91 20.54 16.50
C GLN A 150 1.81 19.48 16.39
N LEU A 151 1.26 19.31 15.20
CA LEU A 151 0.27 18.27 14.95
C LEU A 151 0.95 16.89 14.92
N PRO A 152 0.28 15.86 15.46
CA PRO A 152 0.73 14.49 15.34
C PRO A 152 0.63 13.99 13.90
N GLN A 153 1.31 12.88 13.63
CA GLN A 153 1.26 12.16 12.37
C GLN A 153 0.84 10.70 12.62
N ALA A 154 -0.18 10.22 11.90
CA ALA A 154 -0.57 8.81 11.90
C ALA A 154 0.13 8.03 10.78
N ASP A 155 0.45 6.76 11.04
CA ASP A 155 1.14 5.88 10.09
C ASP A 155 0.17 5.20 9.11
N HIS A 156 0.51 5.16 7.83
CA HIS A 156 -0.22 4.32 6.88
C HIS A 156 0.14 2.84 7.04
N LYS A 157 -0.87 1.97 7.00
CA LYS A 157 -0.71 0.51 7.17
C LYS A 157 -1.37 -0.26 6.04
N THR A 158 -0.61 -1.14 5.42
CA THR A 158 -1.09 -2.06 4.38
C THR A 158 -0.58 -3.47 4.69
N PHE A 159 -1.51 -4.41 4.84
CA PHE A 159 -1.21 -5.82 5.12
C PHE A 159 -1.71 -6.70 3.98
N ALA A 160 -0.90 -7.68 3.61
CA ALA A 160 -1.30 -8.81 2.79
C ALA A 160 -1.25 -10.07 3.66
N ILE A 161 -2.38 -10.77 3.77
CA ILE A 161 -2.52 -11.96 4.61
C ILE A 161 -3.05 -13.13 3.81
N SER A 162 -2.77 -14.35 4.27
CA SER A 162 -3.50 -15.53 3.81
C SER A 162 -4.96 -15.46 4.29
N THR A 163 -5.92 -15.91 3.48
CA THR A 163 -7.31 -16.11 3.91
C THR A 163 -7.42 -17.06 5.11
N ALA A 164 -6.43 -17.95 5.32
CA ALA A 164 -6.38 -18.83 6.49
C ALA A 164 -6.14 -18.08 7.82
N ALA A 165 -5.66 -16.83 7.77
CA ALA A 165 -5.52 -15.98 8.95
C ALA A 165 -6.86 -15.35 9.39
N LEU A 166 -7.90 -15.46 8.57
CA LEU A 166 -9.23 -14.96 8.89
C LEU A 166 -10.04 -16.03 9.64
N GLY A 167 -10.72 -15.61 10.70
CA GLY A 167 -11.76 -16.41 11.32
C GLY A 167 -13.05 -16.35 10.49
N ASN A 168 -13.69 -17.50 10.32
CA ASN A 168 -14.99 -17.66 9.63
C ASN A 168 -16.09 -18.25 10.53
N ASN A 169 -15.76 -18.46 11.81
CA ASN A 169 -16.67 -18.96 12.85
C ASN A 169 -17.08 -17.82 13.80
N ALA A 170 -17.81 -18.14 14.87
CA ALA A 170 -18.12 -17.19 15.93
C ALA A 170 -16.82 -16.50 16.43
N PRO A 171 -16.77 -15.15 16.45
CA PRO A 171 -15.62 -14.41 16.93
C PRO A 171 -15.29 -14.77 18.38
N ALA A 172 -14.00 -14.95 18.67
CA ALA A 172 -13.54 -15.17 20.03
C ALA A 172 -13.73 -13.91 20.89
N GLY A 173 -13.67 -14.04 22.22
CA GLY A 173 -13.62 -12.89 23.13
C GLY A 173 -14.95 -12.14 23.32
N GLY A 174 -16.08 -12.77 23.03
CA GLY A 174 -17.42 -12.18 23.21
C GLY A 174 -17.83 -11.17 22.14
N PHE A 175 -17.05 -11.04 21.07
CA PHE A 175 -17.39 -10.20 19.95
C PHE A 175 -18.58 -10.79 19.16
N PRO A 176 -19.51 -9.95 18.67
CA PRO A 176 -20.75 -10.43 18.06
C PRO A 176 -20.52 -10.95 16.63
N ALA A 177 -21.36 -11.91 16.23
CA ALA A 177 -21.56 -12.20 14.82
C ALA A 177 -22.26 -11.01 14.14
N VAL A 178 -21.81 -10.63 12.94
CA VAL A 178 -22.36 -9.48 12.20
C VAL A 178 -22.86 -9.90 10.82
N THR A 179 -23.44 -8.98 10.06
CA THR A 179 -23.54 -9.09 8.60
C THR A 179 -23.12 -7.75 8.02
N ILE A 180 -22.47 -7.75 6.86
CA ILE A 180 -22.05 -6.53 6.18
C ILE A 180 -22.87 -6.44 4.90
N SER A 181 -23.83 -5.51 4.84
CA SER A 181 -24.78 -5.39 3.73
C SER A 181 -25.52 -6.70 3.43
N GLY A 182 -25.88 -7.47 4.47
CA GLY A 182 -26.56 -8.77 4.34
C GLY A 182 -25.64 -9.94 3.97
N ILE A 183 -24.33 -9.71 3.84
CA ILE A 183 -23.34 -10.73 3.52
C ILE A 183 -22.75 -11.28 4.83
N PRO A 184 -22.51 -12.60 4.95
CA PRO A 184 -21.73 -13.17 6.05
C PRO A 184 -20.36 -12.52 6.18
N TYR A 185 -19.68 -12.68 7.32
CA TYR A 185 -18.40 -12.04 7.60
C TYR A 185 -17.27 -13.05 7.73
N ASN A 186 -16.06 -12.55 7.45
CA ASN A 186 -14.83 -13.05 8.00
C ASN A 186 -14.29 -12.03 9.00
N TRP A 187 -13.45 -12.43 9.95
CA TRP A 187 -12.91 -11.52 10.96
C TRP A 187 -11.44 -11.74 11.23
N ILE A 188 -10.79 -10.70 11.74
CA ILE A 188 -9.40 -10.73 12.19
C ILE A 188 -9.23 -9.81 13.39
N ALA A 189 -8.57 -10.32 14.43
CA ALA A 189 -8.20 -9.52 15.58
C ALA A 189 -6.97 -8.67 15.24
N MET A 190 -6.96 -7.40 15.64
CA MET A 190 -5.89 -6.48 15.24
C MET A 190 -4.54 -6.79 15.89
N ASN A 191 -4.52 -7.53 16.99
CA ASN A 191 -3.30 -8.03 17.63
C ASN A 191 -2.84 -9.41 17.12
N THR A 192 -3.41 -9.92 16.03
CA THR A 192 -3.00 -11.23 15.49
C THR A 192 -1.54 -11.22 15.00
N PRO A 193 -0.79 -12.32 15.18
CA PRO A 193 0.54 -12.48 14.60
C PRO A 193 0.57 -12.45 13.06
N ALA A 194 -0.58 -12.61 12.40
CA ALA A 194 -0.66 -12.58 10.94
C ALA A 194 -0.49 -11.18 10.33
N LEU A 195 -0.66 -10.10 11.11
CA LEU A 195 -0.48 -8.73 10.65
C LEU A 195 0.97 -8.30 10.86
N THR A 196 1.84 -8.67 9.91
CA THR A 196 3.29 -8.45 9.94
C THR A 196 3.73 -7.28 9.02
N GLY A 197 5.02 -6.94 9.03
CA GLY A 197 5.59 -5.90 8.16
C GLY A 197 5.78 -4.53 8.84
N TYR A 198 5.23 -4.34 10.04
CA TYR A 198 5.42 -3.15 10.85
C TYR A 198 5.91 -3.51 12.25
N PRO A 199 6.78 -2.68 12.89
CA PRO A 199 7.26 -2.93 14.25
C PRO A 199 6.15 -3.05 15.30
N THR A 200 5.03 -2.37 15.05
CA THR A 200 3.83 -2.38 15.90
C THR A 200 2.81 -3.46 15.52
N GLY A 201 3.16 -4.36 14.59
CA GLY A 201 2.27 -5.35 14.02
C GLY A 201 1.00 -4.70 13.47
N GLY A 202 -0.15 -5.30 13.80
CA GLY A 202 -1.46 -4.76 13.43
C GLY A 202 -1.91 -3.53 14.21
N SER A 203 -1.25 -3.11 15.29
CA SER A 203 -1.66 -1.94 16.08
C SER A 203 -1.71 -0.66 15.24
N LEU A 204 -2.67 0.22 15.53
CA LEU A 204 -2.60 1.62 15.10
C LEU A 204 -1.32 2.25 15.64
N SER A 205 -0.71 3.13 14.85
CA SER A 205 0.49 3.84 15.26
C SER A 205 0.64 5.20 14.58
N GLY A 206 1.53 6.01 15.14
CA GLY A 206 1.95 7.30 14.62
C GLY A 206 3.16 7.84 15.39
N SER A 207 3.46 9.10 15.19
CA SER A 207 4.46 9.87 15.92
C SER A 207 3.91 11.25 16.25
N ASP A 208 4.35 11.78 17.37
CA ASP A 208 4.01 13.12 17.83
C ASP A 208 5.28 13.75 18.43
N PRO A 209 5.78 14.88 17.88
CA PRO A 209 7.07 15.43 18.31
C PRO A 209 7.20 15.65 19.83
N GLU A 210 6.10 15.88 20.51
CA GLU A 210 6.03 16.24 21.92
C GLU A 210 5.76 15.03 22.84
N ASP A 211 4.88 14.12 22.42
CA ASP A 211 4.48 12.99 23.27
C ASP A 211 5.23 11.68 22.96
N CYS A 212 5.56 11.46 21.68
CA CYS A 212 6.10 10.21 21.17
C CYS A 212 6.81 10.43 19.83
N ALA A 213 7.94 11.12 19.88
CA ALA A 213 8.66 11.65 18.72
C ALA A 213 9.20 10.59 17.76
N ALA A 214 9.49 9.38 18.26
CA ALA A 214 10.00 8.32 17.41
C ALA A 214 8.90 7.76 16.49
N ALA A 215 9.26 7.39 15.27
CA ALA A 215 8.35 6.80 14.30
C ALA A 215 7.60 5.60 14.90
N SER A 216 6.28 5.56 14.71
CA SER A 216 5.38 4.52 15.24
C SER A 216 5.34 4.36 16.76
N SER A 217 5.96 5.26 17.53
CA SER A 217 6.01 5.14 19.00
C SER A 217 4.72 5.59 19.69
N CYS A 218 3.87 6.36 19.01
CA CYS A 218 2.50 6.61 19.45
C CYS A 218 1.62 5.42 19.06
N ASN A 219 1.55 4.37 19.88
CA ASN A 219 0.80 3.15 19.58
C ASN A 219 -0.19 2.74 20.70
N LEU A 220 0.29 2.21 21.81
CA LEU A 220 -0.51 1.72 22.93
C LEU A 220 -0.89 2.87 23.84
N ASN A 221 -2.08 2.78 24.45
CA ASN A 221 -2.59 3.78 25.39
C ASN A 221 -2.71 5.20 24.81
N ARG A 222 -2.69 5.33 23.48
CA ARG A 222 -2.94 6.60 22.77
C ARG A 222 -4.39 6.69 22.29
N ASN A 223 -4.81 7.87 21.90
CA ASN A 223 -6.15 8.10 21.39
C ASN A 223 -6.13 8.07 19.87
N PHE A 224 -7.02 7.31 19.24
CA PHE A 224 -7.19 7.32 17.79
C PHE A 224 -8.63 7.60 17.42
N VAL A 225 -8.84 8.40 16.38
CA VAL A 225 -10.18 8.69 15.84
C VAL A 225 -10.35 7.93 14.54
N ILE A 226 -11.40 7.10 14.45
CA ILE A 226 -11.74 6.45 13.17
C ILE A 226 -12.38 7.47 12.26
N ALA A 227 -11.75 7.82 11.15
CA ALA A 227 -12.22 8.87 10.25
C ALA A 227 -13.27 8.35 9.26
N THR A 228 -13.01 7.23 8.59
CA THR A 228 -13.94 6.58 7.64
C THR A 228 -13.82 5.06 7.73
N ILE A 229 -14.89 4.33 7.38
CA ILE A 229 -14.89 2.86 7.31
C ILE A 229 -15.26 2.44 5.88
N GLY A 230 -14.52 1.49 5.31
CA GLY A 230 -14.75 0.99 3.96
C GLY A 230 -16.05 0.17 3.84
N VAL A 231 -16.59 0.09 2.63
CA VAL A 231 -17.91 -0.53 2.35
C VAL A 231 -17.98 -2.03 2.68
N ASN A 232 -16.85 -2.74 2.62
CA ASN A 232 -16.75 -4.16 2.94
C ASN A 232 -16.23 -4.40 4.36
N THR A 233 -16.30 -3.40 5.25
CA THR A 233 -15.63 -3.41 6.54
C THR A 233 -16.59 -3.05 7.66
N ALA A 234 -16.49 -3.76 8.78
CA ALA A 234 -17.07 -3.34 10.04
C ALA A 234 -16.02 -3.46 11.15
N LEU A 235 -16.10 -2.59 12.14
CA LEU A 235 -15.16 -2.52 13.25
C LEU A 235 -15.93 -2.66 14.56
N TYR A 236 -15.44 -3.48 15.49
CA TYR A 236 -15.97 -3.53 16.85
C TYR A 236 -14.83 -3.38 17.85
N TYR A 237 -15.05 -2.54 18.85
CA TYR A 237 -14.08 -2.31 19.91
C TYR A 237 -14.67 -2.66 21.26
N ASN A 238 -13.87 -3.29 22.12
CA ASN A 238 -14.21 -3.50 23.51
C ASN A 238 -13.81 -2.26 24.33
N PHE A 239 -14.77 -1.41 24.65
CA PHE A 239 -14.55 -0.22 25.48
C PHE A 239 -14.43 -0.55 26.98
N GLY A 240 -14.66 -1.81 27.38
CA GLY A 240 -14.67 -2.24 28.77
C GLY A 240 -15.81 -1.62 29.58
N GLY A 241 -15.75 -1.80 30.90
CA GLY A 241 -16.73 -1.24 31.84
C GLY A 241 -18.17 -1.66 31.51
N THR A 242 -19.10 -0.72 31.66
CA THR A 242 -20.54 -0.92 31.36
C THR A 242 -20.85 -0.85 29.86
N THR A 243 -19.97 -0.23 29.05
CA THR A 243 -20.16 -0.13 27.59
C THR A 243 -19.89 -1.45 26.90
N GLY A 244 -18.85 -2.18 27.34
CA GLY A 244 -18.46 -3.46 26.74
C GLY A 244 -18.10 -3.35 25.27
N ILE A 245 -18.46 -4.38 24.49
CA ILE A 245 -18.17 -4.47 23.05
C ILE A 245 -19.25 -3.73 22.27
N ARG A 246 -18.83 -2.81 21.39
CA ARG A 246 -19.73 -2.02 20.53
C ARG A 246 -19.15 -1.87 19.13
N ALA A 247 -20.03 -1.71 18.14
CA ALA A 247 -19.63 -1.25 16.82
C ALA A 247 -18.93 0.12 16.91
N VAL A 248 -17.87 0.28 16.14
CA VAL A 248 -17.17 1.55 15.95
C VAL A 248 -17.72 2.20 14.69
N VAL A 249 -18.09 3.47 14.79
CA VAL A 249 -18.57 4.26 13.65
C VAL A 249 -17.57 5.38 13.32
N ALA A 250 -17.73 6.01 12.17
CA ALA A 250 -16.92 7.18 11.83
C ALA A 250 -17.05 8.26 12.91
N GLN A 251 -15.93 8.91 13.22
CA GLN A 251 -15.71 9.89 14.29
C GLN A 251 -15.68 9.33 15.72
N ASP A 252 -15.80 8.01 15.93
CA ASP A 252 -15.53 7.44 17.25
C ASP A 252 -14.05 7.59 17.64
N THR A 253 -13.81 8.02 18.88
CA THR A 253 -12.48 8.04 19.50
C THR A 253 -12.25 6.76 20.30
N LEU A 254 -11.25 5.98 19.89
CA LEU A 254 -10.70 4.86 20.65
C LEU A 254 -9.71 5.40 21.67
N LYS A 255 -10.19 5.67 22.89
CA LYS A 255 -9.34 6.18 23.99
C LYS A 255 -8.51 5.05 24.58
N GLN A 256 -7.27 5.37 24.97
CA GLN A 256 -6.32 4.40 25.54
C GLN A 256 -6.29 3.10 24.73
N PHE A 257 -5.99 3.26 23.44
CA PHE A 257 -6.12 2.22 22.45
C PHE A 257 -5.29 0.97 22.79
N ASP A 258 -5.94 -0.19 22.67
CA ASP A 258 -5.36 -1.51 22.82
C ASP A 258 -5.76 -2.36 21.58
N PRO A 259 -4.79 -2.82 20.77
CA PRO A 259 -5.09 -3.62 19.58
C PRO A 259 -5.76 -4.95 19.92
N GLY A 260 -5.60 -5.48 21.14
CA GLY A 260 -6.31 -6.69 21.59
C GLY A 260 -7.81 -6.49 21.79
N LYS A 261 -8.28 -5.24 21.78
CA LYS A 261 -9.69 -4.88 21.95
C LYS A 261 -10.38 -4.48 20.65
N LEU A 262 -9.67 -4.42 19.52
CA LEU A 262 -10.24 -4.10 18.21
C LEU A 262 -10.36 -5.34 17.33
N MET A 263 -11.58 -5.64 16.90
CA MET A 263 -11.91 -6.67 15.93
C MET A 263 -12.30 -6.03 14.60
N MET A 264 -11.68 -6.51 13.52
CA MET A 264 -12.01 -6.09 12.16
C MET A 264 -12.82 -7.20 11.47
N TYR A 265 -13.88 -6.81 10.78
CA TYR A 265 -14.75 -7.69 10.01
C TYR A 265 -14.68 -7.30 8.54
N MET A 266 -14.64 -8.31 7.68
CA MET A 266 -14.68 -8.20 6.24
C MET A 266 -15.89 -8.94 5.70
N ALA A 267 -16.53 -8.40 4.66
CA ALA A 267 -17.60 -9.12 3.98
C ALA A 267 -17.05 -10.44 3.43
N GLY A 268 -17.80 -11.53 3.58
CA GLY A 268 -17.32 -12.90 3.32
C GLY A 268 -16.94 -13.17 1.86
N ASN A 269 -17.46 -12.37 0.94
CA ASN A 269 -17.14 -12.39 -0.49
C ASN A 269 -16.11 -11.32 -0.91
N ALA A 270 -15.59 -10.54 0.03
CA ALA A 270 -14.57 -9.53 -0.25
C ALA A 270 -13.16 -10.12 -0.11
N THR A 271 -12.22 -9.50 -0.82
CA THR A 271 -10.79 -9.84 -0.79
C THR A 271 -9.97 -8.83 0.03
N GLY A 272 -10.63 -7.83 0.60
CA GLY A 272 -9.98 -6.88 1.49
C GLY A 272 -10.97 -6.04 2.30
N MET A 273 -10.42 -5.43 3.34
CA MET A 273 -11.09 -4.51 4.25
C MET A 273 -10.23 -3.28 4.50
N SER A 274 -10.85 -2.14 4.75
CA SER A 274 -10.13 -0.90 4.99
C SER A 274 -10.90 0.09 5.85
N PHE A 275 -10.16 0.98 6.50
CA PHE A 275 -10.67 2.16 7.17
C PHE A 275 -9.58 3.24 7.18
N THR A 276 -9.93 4.46 7.56
CA THR A 276 -8.94 5.53 7.84
C THR A 276 -9.02 5.96 9.29
N TYR A 277 -7.89 6.37 9.86
CA TYR A 277 -7.81 6.80 11.25
C TYR A 277 -6.90 8.01 11.41
N ARG A 278 -7.04 8.70 12.54
CA ARG A 278 -6.18 9.82 12.94
C ARG A 278 -5.60 9.53 14.32
N LEU A 279 -4.37 9.96 14.56
CA LEU A 279 -3.81 10.04 15.91
C LEU A 279 -4.32 11.31 16.56
N GLN A 280 -4.80 11.20 17.80
CA GLN A 280 -5.18 12.35 18.63
C GLN A 280 -4.15 12.52 19.75
N ASP A 281 -3.53 13.70 19.80
CA ASP A 281 -2.55 14.09 20.82
C ASP A 281 -3.22 14.44 22.17
N ALA A 282 -2.41 14.83 23.16
CA ALA A 282 -2.87 15.25 24.48
C ALA A 282 -3.72 16.54 24.46
N ALA A 283 -3.42 17.49 23.57
CA ALA A 283 -4.21 18.71 23.34
C ALA A 283 -5.53 18.46 22.59
N GLY A 284 -5.77 17.23 22.14
CA GLY A 284 -6.99 16.80 21.46
C GLY A 284 -7.03 17.14 19.97
N LYS A 285 -5.93 17.57 19.36
CA LYS A 285 -5.86 17.76 17.90
C LYS A 285 -5.62 16.43 17.22
N ASN A 286 -6.01 16.40 15.95
CA ASN A 286 -5.96 15.19 15.15
C ASN A 286 -4.96 15.36 14.01
N SER A 287 -4.17 14.32 13.77
CA SER A 287 -3.35 14.19 12.58
C SER A 287 -4.18 14.23 11.29
N ALA A 288 -3.51 14.35 10.14
CA ALA A 288 -4.11 13.96 8.87
C ALA A 288 -4.55 12.46 8.91
N PRO A 289 -5.58 12.05 8.12
CA PRO A 289 -6.00 10.66 8.09
C PRO A 289 -4.92 9.76 7.49
N ALA A 290 -4.63 8.66 8.18
CA ALA A 290 -3.85 7.54 7.65
C ALA A 290 -4.78 6.39 7.23
N THR A 291 -4.35 5.64 6.22
CA THR A 291 -5.08 4.48 5.70
C THR A 291 -4.66 3.21 6.41
N TYR A 292 -5.63 2.34 6.72
CA TYR A 292 -5.40 0.99 7.20
C TYR A 292 -6.09 0.00 6.27
N THR A 293 -5.33 -0.84 5.59
CA THR A 293 -5.84 -1.79 4.60
C THR A 293 -5.34 -3.20 4.90
N VAL A 294 -6.24 -4.17 4.88
CA VAL A 294 -5.90 -5.61 4.94
C VAL A 294 -6.45 -6.25 3.67
N THR A 295 -5.58 -6.83 2.87
CA THR A 295 -5.95 -7.64 1.70
C THR A 295 -5.71 -9.11 2.05
N ALA A 296 -6.73 -9.93 1.85
CA ALA A 296 -6.64 -11.38 2.02
C ALA A 296 -6.47 -12.04 0.65
N ALA A 297 -5.44 -12.87 0.53
CA ALA A 297 -5.20 -13.68 -0.66
C ALA A 297 -5.21 -15.16 -0.28
N LEU A 298 -5.68 -15.97 -1.21
CA LEU A 298 -5.83 -17.40 -1.09
C LEU A 298 -4.53 -18.08 -1.57
N PRO A 299 -3.72 -18.67 -0.67
CA PRO A 299 -2.58 -19.47 -1.11
C PRO A 299 -3.06 -20.76 -1.77
N LEU A 300 -2.44 -21.12 -2.88
CA LEU A 300 -2.71 -22.37 -3.58
C LEU A 300 -1.40 -23.00 -4.02
N SER A 301 -1.04 -24.15 -3.43
CA SER A 301 0.03 -24.98 -3.98
C SER A 301 -0.53 -25.74 -5.18
N VAL A 302 0.19 -25.71 -6.28
CA VAL A 302 -0.18 -26.43 -7.50
C VAL A 302 0.99 -27.32 -7.91
N LYS A 303 0.69 -28.53 -8.38
CA LYS A 303 1.68 -29.38 -9.06
C LYS A 303 1.16 -29.76 -10.43
N ALA A 304 2.04 -29.71 -11.43
CA ALA A 304 1.74 -30.15 -12.79
C ALA A 304 3.00 -30.68 -13.47
N TYR A 305 2.82 -31.36 -14.61
CA TYR A 305 3.92 -31.74 -15.48
C TYR A 305 3.63 -31.35 -16.93
N LEU A 306 4.68 -30.93 -17.62
CA LEU A 306 4.71 -30.52 -19.02
C LEU A 306 5.29 -31.65 -19.86
N ARG A 307 4.63 -32.03 -20.95
CA ARG A 307 5.30 -32.85 -21.96
C ARG A 307 6.41 -32.04 -22.63
N GLY A 308 7.41 -32.72 -23.16
CA GLY A 308 8.64 -32.06 -23.62
C GLY A 308 9.63 -31.95 -22.47
N ALA A 309 9.26 -31.29 -21.38
CA ALA A 309 10.11 -31.25 -20.18
C ALA A 309 10.06 -32.54 -19.34
N TRP A 310 9.07 -33.43 -19.52
CA TRP A 310 8.95 -34.66 -18.71
C TRP A 310 10.13 -35.63 -18.87
N GLY A 311 10.77 -36.00 -17.76
CA GLY A 311 11.92 -36.91 -17.69
C GLY A 311 11.59 -38.32 -17.16
N GLY A 312 10.32 -38.65 -16.92
CA GLY A 312 9.86 -39.99 -16.51
C GLY A 312 9.48 -40.14 -15.04
N THR A 313 10.11 -39.37 -14.14
CA THR A 313 9.79 -39.33 -12.70
C THR A 313 9.44 -37.92 -12.24
N ARG A 314 10.17 -36.94 -12.76
CA ARG A 314 10.01 -35.49 -12.63
C ARG A 314 10.29 -34.87 -14.01
N HIS A 315 10.28 -33.55 -14.14
CA HIS A 315 10.85 -32.93 -15.34
C HIS A 315 12.35 -33.25 -15.46
N LYS A 316 12.88 -33.18 -16.68
CA LYS A 316 14.31 -33.30 -16.99
C LYS A 316 15.10 -32.29 -16.18
N ASP A 317 16.32 -32.66 -15.84
CA ASP A 317 17.24 -31.78 -15.13
C ASP A 317 17.49 -30.51 -15.97
N VAL A 318 17.34 -29.34 -15.33
CA VAL A 318 17.60 -28.03 -15.91
C VAL A 318 19.11 -27.91 -16.10
N THR A 319 19.51 -27.91 -17.37
CA THR A 319 20.93 -27.78 -17.72
C THR A 319 21.40 -26.33 -17.58
N PRO A 320 22.72 -26.08 -17.42
CA PRO A 320 23.26 -24.72 -17.50
C PRO A 320 22.93 -24.00 -18.81
N ALA A 321 22.79 -24.76 -19.91
CA ALA A 321 22.37 -24.19 -21.19
C ALA A 321 20.92 -23.68 -21.14
N TRP A 322 20.00 -24.47 -20.60
CA TRP A 322 18.60 -24.05 -20.45
C TRP A 322 18.44 -22.88 -19.46
N ALA A 323 19.11 -22.94 -18.32
CA ALA A 323 19.13 -21.83 -17.36
C ALA A 323 19.64 -20.52 -17.99
N SER A 324 20.64 -20.61 -18.89
CA SER A 324 21.15 -19.46 -19.66
C SER A 324 20.10 -18.89 -20.63
N VAL A 325 19.34 -19.75 -21.32
CA VAL A 325 18.24 -19.34 -22.20
C VAL A 325 17.18 -18.58 -21.43
N LEU A 326 16.73 -19.11 -20.28
CA LEU A 326 15.74 -18.47 -19.43
C LEU A 326 16.27 -17.13 -18.87
N SER A 327 17.53 -17.10 -18.41
CA SER A 327 18.18 -15.89 -17.92
C SER A 327 18.26 -14.77 -18.95
N ALA A 328 18.39 -15.12 -20.24
CA ALA A 328 18.48 -14.16 -21.32
C ALA A 328 17.12 -13.69 -21.85
N ASN A 329 16.11 -14.58 -21.85
CA ASN A 329 14.88 -14.36 -22.62
C ASN A 329 13.58 -14.44 -21.80
N ALA A 330 13.62 -14.94 -20.57
CA ALA A 330 12.43 -15.23 -19.75
C ALA A 330 12.40 -14.43 -18.43
N LEU A 331 13.00 -13.23 -18.40
CA LEU A 331 12.99 -12.38 -17.20
C LEU A 331 11.60 -11.83 -16.86
N THR A 332 10.68 -11.83 -17.81
CA THR A 332 9.29 -11.38 -17.65
C THR A 332 8.34 -12.48 -18.11
N GLN A 333 7.16 -12.57 -17.48
CA GLN A 333 6.13 -13.51 -17.90
C GLN A 333 5.75 -13.37 -19.41
N PRO A 334 5.55 -14.48 -20.16
CA PRO A 334 5.32 -14.45 -21.63
C PRO A 334 3.84 -14.40 -22.06
N TYR A 335 2.91 -14.15 -21.14
CA TYR A 335 1.46 -14.28 -21.32
C TYR A 335 0.73 -12.99 -21.68
N ASN A 336 1.44 -11.89 -21.96
CA ASN A 336 0.87 -10.61 -22.38
C ASN A 336 0.43 -10.59 -23.86
N THR A 337 0.03 -11.73 -24.42
CA THR A 337 -0.35 -11.89 -25.83
C THR A 337 -1.84 -12.23 -25.97
N ALA A 338 -2.39 -12.06 -27.18
CA ALA A 338 -3.80 -12.33 -27.45
C ALA A 338 -4.21 -13.78 -27.13
N ALA A 339 -3.30 -14.75 -27.31
CA ALA A 339 -3.51 -16.16 -27.00
C ALA A 339 -3.81 -16.43 -25.52
N PHE A 340 -3.38 -15.54 -24.64
CA PHE A 340 -3.61 -15.62 -23.19
C PHE A 340 -4.49 -14.46 -22.69
N GLY A 341 -5.31 -13.89 -23.57
CA GLY A 341 -6.22 -12.79 -23.22
C GLY A 341 -5.50 -11.54 -22.75
N ASN A 342 -4.32 -11.25 -23.33
CA ASN A 342 -3.45 -10.11 -23.00
C ASN A 342 -3.25 -9.97 -21.49
N TYR A 343 -2.69 -10.99 -20.84
CA TYR A 343 -2.49 -10.98 -19.39
C TYR A 343 -1.66 -9.74 -18.97
N ALA A 344 -2.27 -8.92 -18.10
CA ALA A 344 -1.73 -7.62 -17.70
C ALA A 344 -0.79 -7.68 -16.49
N GLY A 345 -0.44 -8.88 -16.02
CA GLY A 345 0.49 -9.05 -14.93
C GLY A 345 1.89 -8.54 -15.27
N THR A 346 2.59 -8.07 -14.24
CA THR A 346 3.92 -7.44 -14.35
C THR A 346 5.01 -8.29 -13.67
N GLU A 347 4.78 -9.58 -13.48
CA GLU A 347 5.72 -10.49 -12.85
C GLU A 347 7.03 -10.55 -13.65
N SER A 348 8.13 -10.29 -12.94
CA SER A 348 9.47 -10.28 -13.50
C SER A 348 10.49 -10.70 -12.45
N VAL A 349 11.62 -11.23 -12.91
CA VAL A 349 12.73 -11.66 -12.06
C VAL A 349 14.07 -11.21 -12.63
N THR A 350 15.11 -11.35 -11.82
CA THR A 350 16.49 -11.13 -12.28
C THR A 350 17.06 -12.40 -12.91
N ALA A 351 18.08 -12.27 -13.77
CA ALA A 351 18.78 -13.42 -14.34
C ALA A 351 19.28 -14.42 -13.28
N ALA A 352 19.68 -13.93 -12.09
CA ALA A 352 20.17 -14.77 -10.99
C ALA A 352 19.11 -15.74 -10.42
N THR A 353 17.83 -15.56 -10.77
CA THR A 353 16.74 -16.46 -10.35
C THR A 353 16.82 -17.80 -11.07
N PHE A 354 17.29 -17.83 -12.31
CA PHE A 354 17.41 -19.06 -13.10
C PHE A 354 18.76 -19.73 -12.80
N THR A 355 18.67 -20.89 -12.15
CA THR A 355 19.82 -21.68 -11.72
C THR A 355 19.76 -23.07 -12.35
N ALA A 356 20.91 -23.76 -12.31
CA ALA A 356 21.03 -25.17 -12.64
C ALA A 356 21.86 -25.85 -11.55
N SER A 357 21.24 -26.74 -10.79
CA SER A 357 21.72 -27.40 -9.58
C SER A 357 21.48 -28.90 -9.73
N PRO A 358 22.53 -29.72 -9.98
CA PRO A 358 22.36 -31.17 -10.08
C PRO A 358 22.05 -31.83 -8.73
N SER A 359 22.03 -31.07 -7.64
CA SER A 359 21.86 -31.56 -6.26
C SER A 359 20.44 -31.46 -5.72
N ASP A 360 19.51 -30.83 -6.43
CA ASP A 360 18.13 -30.68 -6.00
C ASP A 360 17.11 -30.80 -7.15
N ASP A 361 15.84 -30.56 -6.83
CA ASP A 361 14.71 -30.65 -7.75
C ASP A 361 13.86 -29.38 -7.86
N ASN A 362 14.48 -28.25 -7.54
CA ASN A 362 13.81 -26.95 -7.42
C ASN A 362 14.31 -25.92 -8.43
N ASP A 363 15.00 -26.35 -9.48
CA ASP A 363 15.29 -25.47 -10.61
C ASP A 363 14.04 -25.17 -11.43
N ILE A 364 14.04 -23.98 -12.02
CA ILE A 364 12.91 -23.49 -12.80
C ILE A 364 12.97 -24.13 -14.18
N VAL A 365 11.90 -24.85 -14.52
CA VAL A 365 11.70 -25.39 -15.86
C VAL A 365 11.16 -24.29 -16.77
N ASP A 366 10.10 -23.60 -16.35
CA ASP A 366 9.49 -22.52 -17.14
C ASP A 366 8.52 -21.63 -16.36
N TRP A 367 7.98 -20.61 -17.01
CA TRP A 367 6.80 -19.87 -16.59
C TRP A 367 5.53 -20.66 -16.89
N VAL A 368 4.52 -20.58 -16.01
CA VAL A 368 3.13 -21.02 -16.23
C VAL A 368 2.17 -19.89 -15.86
N LEU A 369 0.98 -19.87 -16.46
CA LEU A 369 -0.10 -18.96 -16.08
C LEU A 369 -1.17 -19.77 -15.36
N LEU A 370 -1.48 -19.40 -14.12
CA LEU A 370 -2.64 -19.94 -13.42
C LEU A 370 -3.82 -18.98 -13.53
N GLU A 371 -5.00 -19.52 -13.78
CA GLU A 371 -6.26 -18.78 -13.85
C GLU A 371 -7.27 -19.39 -12.90
N LEU A 372 -7.91 -18.54 -12.10
CA LEU A 372 -9.00 -18.91 -11.22
C LEU A 372 -10.32 -18.41 -11.81
N LYS A 373 -11.28 -19.31 -12.02
CA LYS A 373 -12.59 -19.01 -12.62
C LYS A 373 -13.72 -19.48 -11.72
N LYS A 374 -14.86 -18.78 -11.73
CA LYS A 374 -16.08 -19.22 -11.03
C LYS A 374 -16.74 -20.38 -11.78
N ALA A 375 -17.79 -20.94 -11.18
CA ALA A 375 -18.60 -22.02 -11.77
C ALA A 375 -19.19 -21.70 -13.15
N ASP A 376 -19.42 -20.42 -13.46
CA ASP A 376 -19.91 -19.97 -14.77
C ASP A 376 -18.80 -19.71 -15.80
N GLY A 377 -17.54 -20.01 -15.46
CA GLY A 377 -16.36 -19.75 -16.30
C GLY A 377 -15.84 -18.31 -16.22
N SER A 378 -16.50 -17.41 -15.49
CA SER A 378 -16.03 -16.03 -15.35
C SER A 378 -14.70 -15.96 -14.60
N LEU A 379 -13.76 -15.19 -15.16
CA LEU A 379 -12.44 -15.02 -14.58
C LEU A 379 -12.50 -14.23 -13.26
N VAL A 380 -11.81 -14.75 -12.24
CA VAL A 380 -11.69 -14.13 -10.91
C VAL A 380 -10.34 -13.44 -10.79
N ASP A 381 -9.27 -14.21 -11.00
CA ASP A 381 -7.90 -13.73 -10.87
C ASP A 381 -6.94 -14.59 -11.69
N ARG A 382 -5.77 -14.05 -12.01
CA ARG A 382 -4.70 -14.72 -12.77
C ARG A 382 -3.35 -14.37 -12.19
N HIS A 383 -2.42 -15.31 -12.25
CA HIS A 383 -1.06 -15.09 -11.78
C HIS A 383 -0.06 -15.88 -12.62
N ALA A 384 1.01 -15.23 -13.10
CA ALA A 384 2.13 -15.92 -13.70
C ALA A 384 3.05 -16.46 -12.59
N ALA A 385 3.51 -17.69 -12.75
CA ALA A 385 4.27 -18.44 -11.75
C ALA A 385 5.36 -19.26 -12.43
N PHE A 386 6.26 -19.84 -11.65
CA PHE A 386 7.24 -20.79 -12.17
C PHE A 386 6.80 -22.22 -11.91
N ILE A 387 7.09 -23.10 -12.85
CA ILE A 387 7.02 -24.54 -12.65
C ILE A 387 8.44 -25.10 -12.48
N LEU A 388 8.64 -25.91 -11.45
CA LEU A 388 9.94 -26.46 -11.08
C LEU A 388 10.14 -27.87 -11.63
N GLU A 389 11.34 -28.42 -11.50
CA GLU A 389 11.65 -29.78 -11.95
C GLU A 389 10.76 -30.83 -11.30
N ASN A 390 10.53 -30.71 -9.99
CA ASN A 390 9.61 -31.57 -9.22
C ASN A 390 8.12 -31.35 -9.52
N GLY A 391 7.79 -30.46 -10.46
CA GLY A 391 6.45 -30.13 -10.92
C GLY A 391 5.70 -29.14 -10.02
N ASN A 392 6.26 -28.74 -8.87
CA ASN A 392 5.64 -27.72 -8.03
C ASN A 392 5.58 -26.39 -8.81
N VAL A 393 4.47 -25.68 -8.64
CA VAL A 393 4.27 -24.33 -9.15
C VAL A 393 4.41 -23.34 -8.00
N VAL A 394 5.30 -22.38 -8.17
CA VAL A 394 5.73 -21.45 -7.12
C VAL A 394 5.72 -20.00 -7.63
N GLY A 395 5.66 -19.06 -6.71
CA GLY A 395 5.81 -17.64 -7.01
C GLY A 395 7.21 -17.27 -7.52
N THR A 396 7.43 -15.97 -7.76
CA THR A 396 8.67 -15.44 -8.34
C THR A 396 9.88 -15.55 -7.40
N ASP A 397 9.67 -15.96 -6.15
CA ASP A 397 10.71 -16.21 -5.15
C ASP A 397 11.21 -17.67 -5.13
N LYS A 398 10.68 -18.53 -6.01
CA LYS A 398 10.94 -19.99 -6.12
C LYS A 398 10.45 -20.83 -4.94
N VAL A 399 9.82 -20.24 -3.93
CA VAL A 399 9.52 -20.93 -2.67
C VAL A 399 8.05 -20.80 -2.29
N SER A 400 7.49 -19.59 -2.37
CA SER A 400 6.14 -19.33 -1.95
C SER A 400 5.12 -19.97 -2.89
N PRO A 401 3.94 -20.40 -2.39
CA PRO A 401 2.83 -20.78 -3.26
C PRO A 401 2.30 -19.57 -4.04
N VAL A 402 1.41 -19.83 -4.99
CA VAL A 402 0.71 -18.76 -5.72
C VAL A 402 -0.45 -18.24 -4.86
N TYR A 403 -0.64 -16.93 -4.84
CA TYR A 403 -1.69 -16.27 -4.05
C TYR A 403 -2.73 -15.63 -4.97
N PHE A 404 -3.99 -16.08 -4.86
CA PHE A 404 -5.11 -15.51 -5.61
C PHE A 404 -5.90 -14.49 -4.78
N LYS A 405 -6.27 -13.37 -5.38
CA LYS A 405 -7.21 -12.40 -4.82
C LYS A 405 -8.64 -12.88 -5.04
N ALA A 406 -9.02 -13.91 -4.30
CA ALA A 406 -10.36 -14.50 -4.35
C ALA A 406 -10.87 -14.79 -2.93
N PRO A 407 -12.17 -14.60 -2.66
CA PRO A 407 -12.78 -15.06 -1.42
C PRO A 407 -12.81 -16.60 -1.39
N PRO A 408 -12.95 -17.23 -0.21
CA PRO A 408 -13.22 -18.67 -0.12
C PRO A 408 -14.48 -19.06 -0.93
N GLY A 409 -14.44 -20.19 -1.64
CA GLY A 409 -15.51 -20.63 -2.53
C GLY A 409 -15.09 -21.77 -3.45
N SER A 410 -15.99 -22.20 -4.34
CA SER A 410 -15.68 -23.22 -5.35
C SER A 410 -15.32 -22.59 -6.69
N TYR A 411 -14.20 -23.04 -7.27
CA TYR A 411 -13.60 -22.46 -8.46
C TYR A 411 -13.08 -23.54 -9.41
N HIS A 412 -12.98 -23.20 -10.69
CA HIS A 412 -12.12 -23.92 -11.63
C HIS A 412 -10.71 -23.32 -11.57
N LEU A 413 -9.71 -24.18 -11.40
CA LEU A 413 -8.30 -23.81 -11.55
C LEU A 413 -7.85 -24.23 -12.93
N THR A 414 -7.26 -23.30 -13.70
CA THR A 414 -6.65 -23.58 -15.00
C THR A 414 -5.16 -23.33 -14.94
N ILE A 415 -4.37 -24.25 -15.47
CA ILE A 415 -2.95 -24.03 -15.76
C ILE A 415 -2.76 -23.91 -17.27
N ARG A 416 -2.07 -22.85 -17.70
CA ARG A 416 -1.70 -22.59 -19.10
C ARG A 416 -0.17 -22.47 -19.22
N HIS A 417 0.35 -22.82 -20.39
CA HIS A 417 1.78 -22.71 -20.71
C HIS A 417 1.94 -22.23 -22.16
N ARG A 418 3.10 -21.65 -22.52
CA ARG A 418 3.28 -20.95 -23.82
C ARG A 418 3.03 -21.81 -25.07
N ASN A 419 3.30 -23.11 -24.99
CA ASN A 419 3.28 -24.07 -26.10
C ASN A 419 2.59 -25.39 -25.77
N HIS A 420 1.78 -25.41 -24.71
CA HIS A 420 0.96 -26.56 -24.35
C HIS A 420 -0.51 -26.20 -24.43
N LEU A 421 -1.36 -27.22 -24.51
CA LEU A 421 -2.79 -27.08 -24.23
C LEU A 421 -2.96 -26.96 -22.71
N GLY A 422 -3.71 -25.94 -22.29
CA GLY A 422 -4.06 -25.72 -20.90
C GLY A 422 -4.96 -26.82 -20.36
N LEU A 423 -4.93 -26.97 -19.04
CA LEU A 423 -5.71 -27.98 -18.32
C LEU A 423 -6.48 -27.31 -17.18
N SER A 424 -7.79 -27.55 -17.14
CA SER A 424 -8.67 -27.04 -16.08
C SER A 424 -9.13 -28.15 -15.15
N THR A 425 -9.39 -27.81 -13.89
CA THR A 425 -10.09 -28.68 -12.96
C THR A 425 -11.61 -28.57 -13.14
N GLU A 426 -12.34 -29.59 -12.72
CA GLU A 426 -13.72 -29.38 -12.27
C GLU A 426 -13.76 -28.46 -11.03
N LEU A 427 -14.94 -28.10 -10.54
CA LEU A 427 -15.05 -27.21 -9.38
C LEU A 427 -14.33 -27.79 -8.15
N ILE A 428 -13.31 -27.07 -7.68
CA ILE A 428 -12.60 -27.35 -6.44
C ILE A 428 -12.94 -26.29 -5.40
N THR A 429 -13.14 -26.71 -4.15
CA THR A 429 -13.41 -25.78 -3.04
C THR A 429 -12.11 -25.24 -2.48
N LEU A 430 -12.02 -23.92 -2.34
CA LEU A 430 -10.86 -23.18 -1.87
C LEU A 430 -11.19 -22.34 -0.61
N PRO A 431 -10.31 -22.28 0.41
CA PRO A 431 -9.06 -23.05 0.51
C PRO A 431 -9.35 -24.54 0.57
N ALA A 432 -8.55 -25.32 -0.15
CA ALA A 432 -8.72 -26.77 -0.18
C ALA A 432 -8.54 -27.33 1.23
N ALA A 433 -9.27 -28.38 1.59
CA ALA A 433 -9.09 -29.07 2.87
C ALA A 433 -7.71 -29.79 2.99
N GLY A 434 -6.82 -29.63 2.00
CA GLY A 434 -5.47 -30.17 1.92
C GLY A 434 -4.47 -29.17 1.33
N ALA A 435 -3.27 -29.66 0.98
CA ALA A 435 -2.11 -28.83 0.65
C ALA A 435 -2.13 -28.13 -0.73
N GLY A 436 -3.18 -28.27 -1.55
CA GLY A 436 -3.21 -27.73 -2.91
C GLY A 436 -3.97 -28.61 -3.91
N PHE A 437 -3.70 -28.43 -5.20
CA PHE A 437 -4.18 -29.30 -6.28
C PHE A 437 -2.99 -29.86 -7.07
N ASP A 438 -2.92 -31.19 -7.21
CA ASP A 438 -1.88 -31.88 -7.98
C ASP A 438 -2.49 -32.44 -9.26
N PHE A 439 -2.24 -31.77 -10.39
CA PHE A 439 -2.66 -32.22 -11.71
C PHE A 439 -2.03 -33.58 -12.07
N SER A 440 -0.84 -33.91 -11.58
CA SER A 440 -0.10 -35.11 -12.00
C SER A 440 -0.74 -36.43 -11.52
N THR A 441 -1.60 -36.34 -10.50
CA THR A 441 -2.35 -37.46 -9.92
C THR A 441 -3.85 -37.31 -10.09
N ALA A 442 -4.29 -36.27 -10.82
CA ALA A 442 -5.69 -36.02 -11.08
C ALA A 442 -6.30 -37.11 -11.98
N THR A 443 -7.62 -37.23 -11.91
CA THR A 443 -8.42 -38.18 -12.70
C THR A 443 -9.45 -37.42 -13.53
N ASP A 444 -10.07 -38.09 -14.49
CA ASP A 444 -11.20 -37.54 -15.27
C ASP A 444 -12.32 -36.97 -14.39
N ALA A 445 -12.51 -37.48 -13.16
CA ALA A 445 -13.54 -36.98 -12.25
C ALA A 445 -13.22 -35.59 -11.66
N THR A 446 -11.95 -35.18 -11.72
CA THR A 446 -11.44 -33.94 -11.11
C THR A 446 -10.95 -32.93 -12.15
N LEU A 447 -10.74 -33.36 -13.39
CA LEU A 447 -10.32 -32.54 -14.51
C LEU A 447 -11.55 -32.21 -15.37
N PHE A 448 -11.60 -30.98 -15.87
CA PHE A 448 -12.62 -30.60 -16.82
C PHE A 448 -12.26 -31.16 -18.21
N GLY A 449 -13.28 -31.65 -18.91
CA GLY A 449 -13.15 -32.19 -20.26
C GLY A 449 -13.20 -33.72 -20.28
N THR A 450 -12.70 -34.28 -21.37
CA THR A 450 -12.57 -35.72 -21.61
C THR A 450 -11.12 -36.18 -21.38
N SER A 451 -10.86 -37.48 -21.52
CA SER A 451 -9.50 -38.03 -21.48
C SER A 451 -8.53 -37.41 -22.50
N ASP A 452 -9.04 -36.72 -23.52
CA ASP A 452 -8.23 -36.03 -24.54
C ASP A 452 -7.70 -34.66 -24.07
N ALA A 453 -8.10 -34.17 -22.89
CA ALA A 453 -7.63 -32.90 -22.32
C ALA A 453 -6.18 -32.95 -21.82
N TYR A 454 -5.63 -34.15 -21.62
CA TYR A 454 -4.30 -34.37 -21.08
C TYR A 454 -3.66 -35.61 -21.73
N THR A 455 -2.38 -35.85 -21.44
CA THR A 455 -1.72 -37.12 -21.78
C THR A 455 -1.12 -37.77 -20.55
N THR A 456 -1.08 -39.10 -20.54
CA THR A 456 -0.44 -39.86 -19.45
C THR A 456 0.93 -40.36 -19.89
N ALA A 457 1.96 -40.10 -19.08
CA ALA A 457 3.30 -40.66 -19.26
C ALA A 457 3.81 -41.20 -17.91
N ASN A 458 4.27 -42.46 -17.89
CA ASN A 458 4.73 -43.14 -16.67
C ASN A 458 3.72 -43.06 -15.49
N GLY A 459 2.43 -43.15 -15.79
CA GLY A 459 1.36 -43.08 -14.79
C GLY A 459 1.11 -41.67 -14.20
N LYS A 460 1.68 -40.63 -14.82
CA LYS A 460 1.44 -39.23 -14.46
C LYS A 460 0.69 -38.51 -15.56
N VAL A 461 -0.25 -37.67 -15.15
CA VAL A 461 -0.94 -36.72 -16.03
C VAL A 461 0.00 -35.57 -16.35
N CYS A 462 0.12 -35.23 -17.63
CA CYS A 462 0.89 -34.11 -18.13
C CYS A 462 0.04 -33.25 -19.08
N LEU A 463 0.33 -31.95 -19.13
CA LEU A 463 -0.19 -31.07 -20.17
C LEU A 463 0.34 -31.54 -21.54
N ILE A 464 -0.50 -31.44 -22.56
CA ILE A 464 -0.16 -31.84 -23.94
C ILE A 464 0.66 -30.72 -24.57
N ALA A 465 1.86 -31.03 -25.03
CA ALA A 465 2.73 -30.10 -25.76
C ALA A 465 2.32 -29.99 -27.24
N GLY A 466 2.98 -29.10 -27.98
CA GLY A 466 2.83 -29.04 -29.44
C GLY A 466 1.99 -27.89 -29.97
N ASN A 467 1.43 -27.04 -29.10
CA ASN A 467 0.63 -25.85 -29.47
C ASN A 467 1.58 -24.69 -29.84
N ALA A 468 2.37 -24.88 -30.92
CA ALA A 468 3.47 -24.02 -31.32
C ALA A 468 3.03 -22.63 -31.80
N ASN A 469 1.75 -22.48 -32.17
CA ASN A 469 1.16 -21.19 -32.56
C ASN A 469 0.21 -20.62 -31.48
N SER A 470 0.13 -21.26 -30.32
CA SER A 470 -0.71 -20.86 -29.19
C SER A 470 -2.21 -20.67 -29.52
N ASN A 471 -2.74 -21.41 -30.50
CA ASN A 471 -4.14 -21.28 -30.95
C ASN A 471 -5.14 -22.19 -30.21
N GLY A 472 -4.68 -22.92 -29.19
CA GLY A 472 -5.53 -23.79 -28.36
C GLY A 472 -5.87 -25.12 -29.01
N ASN A 473 -5.08 -25.59 -29.95
CA ASN A 473 -5.12 -26.96 -30.45
C ASN A 473 -3.72 -27.42 -30.89
N VAL A 474 -3.57 -28.72 -31.07
CA VAL A 474 -2.39 -29.36 -31.64
C VAL A 474 -2.82 -30.10 -32.90
N ARG A 475 -2.20 -29.78 -34.03
CA ARG A 475 -2.44 -30.48 -35.30
C ARG A 475 -1.19 -30.43 -36.20
N TYR A 476 -1.01 -31.48 -37.01
CA TYR A 476 0.12 -31.56 -37.93
C TYR A 476 -0.18 -31.00 -39.32
N ASN A 477 -1.38 -31.28 -39.85
CA ASN A 477 -1.86 -30.78 -41.15
C ASN A 477 -3.09 -29.87 -40.98
N SER A 478 -3.62 -29.36 -42.10
CA SER A 478 -4.74 -28.42 -42.19
C SER A 478 -4.36 -26.98 -41.86
N THR A 479 -5.29 -26.04 -42.03
CA THR A 479 -5.08 -24.60 -41.80
C THR A 479 -4.64 -24.34 -40.36
N ALA A 480 -3.68 -23.41 -40.16
CA ALA A 480 -3.16 -23.02 -38.84
C ALA A 480 -2.64 -24.23 -38.03
N ASN A 481 -1.89 -25.12 -38.68
CA ASN A 481 -1.22 -26.23 -38.03
C ASN A 481 0.07 -25.81 -37.32
N ASP A 482 0.52 -26.63 -36.37
CA ASP A 482 1.70 -26.35 -35.54
C ASP A 482 3.00 -26.67 -36.28
N ARG A 483 2.96 -27.59 -37.23
CA ARG A 483 4.10 -27.92 -38.11
C ARG A 483 4.58 -26.69 -38.89
N ASP A 484 3.65 -25.97 -39.50
CA ASP A 484 3.92 -24.76 -40.29
C ASP A 484 4.36 -23.62 -39.37
N ALA A 485 3.90 -23.58 -38.11
CA ALA A 485 4.39 -22.62 -37.12
C ALA A 485 5.85 -22.87 -36.74
N ILE A 486 6.23 -24.14 -36.53
CA ILE A 486 7.63 -24.55 -36.31
C ILE A 486 8.49 -24.20 -37.53
N LEU A 487 8.04 -24.55 -38.75
CA LEU A 487 8.76 -24.21 -39.97
C LEU A 487 8.87 -22.70 -40.20
N ALA A 488 7.80 -21.95 -39.97
CA ALA A 488 7.83 -20.49 -40.11
C ALA A 488 8.86 -19.85 -39.17
N TYR A 489 9.00 -20.35 -37.94
CA TYR A 489 10.06 -19.91 -37.02
C TYR A 489 11.47 -20.16 -37.57
N LEU A 490 11.65 -21.25 -38.32
CA LEU A 490 12.88 -21.59 -39.03
C LEU A 490 13.01 -20.91 -40.41
N GLY A 491 12.14 -19.97 -40.75
CA GLY A 491 12.15 -19.32 -42.07
C GLY A 491 11.77 -20.25 -43.23
N PHE A 492 10.98 -21.29 -42.94
CA PHE A 492 10.63 -22.40 -43.83
C PHE A 492 11.84 -23.24 -44.30
N ASP A 493 12.94 -23.23 -43.54
CA ASP A 493 14.08 -24.10 -43.78
C ASP A 493 13.93 -25.42 -43.01
N GLU A 494 13.67 -26.51 -43.75
CA GLU A 494 13.53 -27.86 -43.18
C GLU A 494 14.84 -28.44 -42.62
N VAL A 495 15.99 -27.85 -42.95
CA VAL A 495 17.29 -28.16 -42.31
C VAL A 495 17.71 -27.10 -41.30
N GLY A 496 16.86 -26.10 -41.08
CA GLY A 496 17.07 -25.00 -40.15
C GLY A 496 17.24 -25.50 -38.71
N TYR A 497 18.13 -24.83 -37.98
CA TYR A 497 18.44 -25.14 -36.60
C TYR A 497 18.74 -23.86 -35.81
N ASN A 498 17.82 -23.48 -34.93
CA ASN A 498 17.98 -22.34 -34.04
C ASN A 498 18.23 -22.85 -32.62
N GLN A 499 19.27 -22.36 -31.97
CA GLN A 499 19.67 -22.78 -30.62
C GLN A 499 19.52 -21.64 -29.63
N GLN A 500 19.44 -21.99 -28.34
CA GLN A 500 19.35 -21.05 -27.24
C GLN A 500 18.12 -20.14 -27.33
N VAL A 501 16.98 -20.71 -27.73
CA VAL A 501 15.75 -19.97 -28.00
C VAL A 501 14.71 -20.19 -26.92
N TYR A 502 13.90 -19.15 -26.66
CA TYR A 502 12.74 -19.21 -25.77
C TYR A 502 11.51 -18.85 -26.60
N THR A 503 10.87 -19.87 -27.18
CA THR A 503 9.80 -19.69 -28.18
C THR A 503 8.73 -20.76 -28.02
N PRO A 504 7.47 -20.49 -28.43
CA PRO A 504 6.46 -21.53 -28.49
C PRO A 504 6.79 -22.68 -29.46
N ALA A 505 7.63 -22.43 -30.47
CA ALA A 505 8.03 -23.44 -31.46
C ALA A 505 8.96 -24.54 -30.91
N ASP A 506 9.61 -24.31 -29.77
CA ASP A 506 10.40 -25.31 -29.03
C ASP A 506 9.44 -26.17 -28.23
N VAL A 507 8.77 -27.11 -28.90
CA VAL A 507 7.65 -27.89 -28.32
C VAL A 507 8.14 -28.98 -27.37
N ASN A 508 9.42 -29.35 -27.45
CA ASN A 508 10.04 -30.35 -26.60
C ASN A 508 10.79 -29.74 -25.39
N LEU A 509 10.87 -28.40 -25.30
CA LEU A 509 11.49 -27.62 -24.23
C LEU A 509 12.98 -27.96 -24.01
N ASP A 510 13.74 -28.09 -25.10
CA ASP A 510 15.19 -28.34 -25.06
C ASP A 510 16.04 -27.10 -25.39
N GLY A 511 15.39 -25.97 -25.66
CA GLY A 511 16.04 -24.71 -26.01
C GLY A 511 16.54 -24.63 -27.44
N ASN A 512 16.19 -25.60 -28.28
CA ASN A 512 16.49 -25.59 -29.70
C ASN A 512 15.24 -25.87 -30.53
N VAL A 513 15.12 -25.20 -31.68
CA VAL A 513 14.09 -25.50 -32.66
C VAL A 513 14.74 -26.10 -33.90
N ARG A 514 14.28 -27.28 -34.31
CA ARG A 514 14.70 -27.93 -35.56
C ARG A 514 13.58 -28.77 -36.16
N TYR A 515 13.54 -28.86 -37.48
CA TYR A 515 12.50 -29.63 -38.19
C TYR A 515 12.90 -31.09 -38.48
N ASN A 516 14.18 -31.33 -38.76
CA ASN A 516 14.74 -32.65 -39.05
C ASN A 516 15.90 -33.00 -38.09
N GLY A 517 16.31 -34.28 -38.10
CA GLY A 517 17.43 -34.78 -37.29
C GLY A 517 17.00 -35.30 -35.92
N LEU A 518 17.94 -35.76 -35.10
CA LEU A 518 17.63 -36.33 -33.79
C LEU A 518 17.07 -35.25 -32.84
N GLY A 519 15.99 -35.56 -32.13
CA GLY A 519 15.38 -34.67 -31.15
C GLY A 519 14.69 -33.46 -31.79
N ASN A 520 14.13 -33.61 -32.99
CA ASN A 520 13.44 -32.52 -33.67
C ASN A 520 12.02 -32.28 -33.12
N ASP A 521 11.55 -31.05 -33.27
CA ASP A 521 10.24 -30.59 -32.81
C ASP A 521 9.09 -31.21 -33.59
N ARG A 522 9.31 -31.53 -34.87
CA ARG A 522 8.30 -32.13 -35.76
C ARG A 522 7.89 -33.52 -35.28
N ASP A 523 8.86 -34.37 -34.96
CA ASP A 523 8.63 -35.74 -34.51
C ASP A 523 8.01 -35.72 -33.11
N PHE A 524 8.41 -34.77 -32.26
CA PHE A 524 7.78 -34.57 -30.95
C PHE A 524 6.33 -34.10 -31.06
N LEU A 525 6.03 -33.20 -32.01
CA LEU A 525 4.67 -32.79 -32.35
C LEU A 525 3.82 -34.01 -32.80
N LEU A 526 4.36 -34.84 -33.68
CA LEU A 526 3.69 -36.07 -34.13
C LEU A 526 3.49 -37.07 -33.00
N GLU A 527 4.43 -37.19 -32.05
CA GLU A 527 4.28 -38.02 -30.86
C GLU A 527 3.05 -37.60 -30.04
N MET A 528 2.81 -36.28 -29.87
CA MET A 528 1.62 -35.78 -29.16
C MET A 528 0.31 -36.11 -29.88
N LEU A 529 0.37 -36.40 -31.18
CA LEU A 529 -0.75 -36.81 -32.01
C LEU A 529 -0.81 -38.33 -32.22
N GLY A 530 -0.03 -39.12 -31.47
CA GLY A 530 0.04 -40.57 -31.64
C GLY A 530 0.56 -41.01 -33.00
N PHE A 531 1.47 -40.21 -33.58
CA PHE A 531 2.01 -40.35 -34.94
C PHE A 531 0.96 -40.30 -36.05
N ASN A 532 -0.17 -39.62 -35.80
CA ASN A 532 -1.21 -39.41 -36.79
C ASN A 532 -1.12 -38.01 -37.41
N GLU A 533 -0.76 -37.94 -38.69
CA GLU A 533 -0.62 -36.67 -39.42
C GLU A 533 -1.94 -35.93 -39.67
N ILE A 534 -3.09 -36.58 -39.50
CA ILE A 534 -4.42 -35.95 -39.51
C ILE A 534 -5.00 -35.85 -38.10
N GLY A 535 -4.20 -36.14 -37.07
CA GLY A 535 -4.57 -36.01 -35.67
C GLY A 535 -4.86 -34.56 -35.30
N PHE A 536 -5.81 -34.40 -34.37
CA PHE A 536 -6.24 -33.12 -33.85
C PHE A 536 -6.58 -33.28 -32.37
N VAL A 537 -6.00 -32.44 -31.54
CA VAL A 537 -6.33 -32.34 -30.12
C VAL A 537 -6.64 -30.88 -29.80
N ALA A 538 -7.79 -30.61 -29.20
CA ALA A 538 -8.18 -29.26 -28.80
C ALA A 538 -7.99 -29.05 -27.29
N GLU A 539 -7.65 -27.83 -26.91
CA GLU A 539 -7.65 -27.38 -25.52
C GLU A 539 -9.06 -27.52 -24.93
N GLN A 540 -9.16 -28.12 -23.74
CA GLN A 540 -10.41 -28.29 -23.01
C GLN A 540 -10.28 -27.56 -21.66
N VAL A 541 -10.59 -26.26 -21.65
CA VAL A 541 -10.50 -25.41 -20.47
C VAL A 541 -11.83 -24.70 -20.19
N LYS A 542 -12.02 -24.29 -18.94
CA LYS A 542 -13.20 -23.56 -18.48
C LYS A 542 -13.17 -22.07 -18.77
#